data_AF-A0A7X7F8L8-F1
#
_entry.id   AF-A0A7X7F8L8-F1
#
_cell.length_a   1.000
_cell.length_b   1.000
_cell.length_c   1.000
_cell.angle_alpha   90.00
_cell.angle_beta   90.00
_cell.angle_gamma   90.00
#
_symmetry.space_group_name_H-M   'P 1'
#
loop_
_entity.id
_entity.type
_entity.pdbx_description
1 polymer ?
#
loop_
_entity_poly.entity_id
_entity_poly.type
_entity_poly.pdbx_seq_one_letter_code
_entity_poly.pdbx_strand_id
1 'polypeptide(L)'
;GGTGFIGGVSGYTSANVSVAGASGNPAVVAPGTVDPVTGDHVIGTLTVGSGAQANNVTFGANSALKIGFDTNGNCDKLAVNGTLSLDAATDKLVLDIADYAALKAGTYTLATFTALATPGTVFDVVEKPTSGTLQYTATSIEYVVHPKTTVLVVK
;
A
#
# COMPACT_ATOMS: atom_id res chain seq x y z
N GLY A 1 -14.12 8.50 2.19
CA GLY A 1 -13.18 7.40 2.44
C GLY A 1 -13.52 6.72 3.73
N GLY A 2 -13.49 5.39 3.75
CA GLY A 2 -13.71 4.60 4.96
C GLY A 2 -12.42 4.47 5.79
N THR A 3 -12.57 4.17 7.08
CA THR A 3 -11.46 3.77 7.96
C THR A 3 -11.77 2.41 8.57
N GLY A 4 -10.82 1.49 8.46
CA GLY A 4 -10.88 0.15 9.06
C GLY A 4 -9.81 -0.03 10.13
N PHE A 5 -10.12 -0.81 11.17
CA PHE A 5 -9.20 -1.09 12.27
C PHE A 5 -9.19 -2.58 12.64
N ILE A 6 -8.01 -3.18 12.78
CA ILE A 6 -7.79 -4.55 13.25
C ILE A 6 -6.94 -4.50 14.52
N GLY A 7 -7.47 -5.00 15.65
CA GLY A 7 -6.72 -5.09 16.92
C GLY A 7 -6.47 -3.75 17.63
N GLY A 8 -7.40 -2.80 17.53
CA GLY A 8 -7.30 -1.48 18.17
C GLY A 8 -8.10 -1.32 19.48
N VAL A 9 -8.75 -2.37 19.99
CA VAL A 9 -9.67 -2.30 21.14
C VAL A 9 -9.04 -2.92 22.38
N SER A 10 -9.20 -2.25 23.53
CA SER A 10 -8.76 -2.74 24.85
C SER A 10 -9.31 -4.14 25.15
N GLY A 11 -8.45 -5.05 25.60
CA GLY A 11 -8.79 -6.45 25.89
C GLY A 11 -8.39 -7.46 24.80
N TYR A 12 -8.09 -7.00 23.58
CA TYR A 12 -7.42 -7.83 22.58
C TYR A 12 -5.91 -7.73 22.77
N THR A 13 -5.23 -8.87 22.87
CA THR A 13 -3.78 -8.92 23.13
C THR A 13 -2.95 -8.86 21.84
N SER A 14 -3.47 -9.37 20.73
CA SER A 14 -2.86 -9.24 19.39
C SER A 14 -3.90 -9.50 18.29
N ALA A 15 -3.79 -8.78 17.17
CA ALA A 15 -4.52 -9.10 15.93
C ALA A 15 -3.59 -8.87 14.73
N ASN A 16 -2.80 -9.89 14.42
CA ASN A 16 -1.90 -9.88 13.27
C ASN A 16 -2.65 -10.25 12.00
N VAL A 17 -2.28 -9.63 10.88
CA VAL A 17 -2.79 -9.99 9.56
C VAL A 17 -1.74 -10.85 8.85
N SER A 18 -2.12 -12.02 8.38
CA SER A 18 -1.30 -12.83 7.50
C SER A 18 -2.11 -13.18 6.26
N VAL A 19 -1.55 -12.87 5.09
CA VAL A 19 -2.16 -13.16 3.80
C VAL A 19 -1.23 -14.04 2.98
N ALA A 20 -1.74 -15.15 2.48
CA ALA A 20 -1.03 -16.05 1.60
C ALA A 20 -2.00 -16.56 0.54
N GLY A 21 -1.64 -16.36 -0.72
CA GLY A 21 -2.46 -16.77 -1.86
C GLY A 21 -1.92 -18.03 -2.52
N ALA A 22 -2.49 -18.33 -3.68
CA ALA A 22 -1.98 -19.34 -4.60
C ALA A 22 -1.75 -18.70 -5.97
N SER A 23 -0.95 -19.38 -6.82
CA SER A 23 -0.84 -18.99 -8.22
C SER A 23 -2.22 -18.97 -8.88
N GLY A 24 -2.55 -17.87 -9.57
CA GLY A 24 -3.86 -17.65 -10.18
C GLY A 24 -4.97 -17.21 -9.22
N ASN A 25 -4.74 -17.28 -7.90
CA ASN A 25 -5.69 -16.79 -6.88
C ASN A 25 -4.93 -16.08 -5.74
N PRO A 26 -4.44 -14.86 -6.01
CA PRO A 26 -3.65 -14.13 -5.02
C PRO A 26 -4.50 -13.66 -3.84
N ALA A 27 -3.93 -13.67 -2.64
CA ALA A 27 -4.56 -13.05 -1.47
C ALA A 27 -4.30 -11.54 -1.51
N VAL A 28 -5.35 -10.71 -1.44
CA VAL A 28 -5.23 -9.26 -1.62
C VAL A 28 -5.57 -8.52 -0.33
N VAL A 29 -4.67 -7.62 0.09
CA VAL A 29 -4.96 -6.58 1.08
C VAL A 29 -5.26 -5.29 0.34
N ALA A 30 -6.45 -4.76 0.58
CA ALA A 30 -6.96 -3.54 -0.02
C ALA A 30 -7.41 -2.61 1.12
N PRO A 31 -6.62 -1.56 1.47
CA PRO A 31 -6.95 -0.71 2.62
C PRO A 31 -8.20 0.18 2.43
N GLY A 32 -8.63 0.35 1.18
CA GLY A 32 -9.87 1.00 0.80
C GLY A 32 -11.08 0.07 0.90
N THR A 33 -12.27 0.63 0.68
CA THR A 33 -13.50 -0.16 0.58
C THR A 33 -13.86 -0.35 -0.88
N VAL A 34 -14.35 -1.52 -1.26
CA VAL A 34 -14.94 -1.70 -2.59
C VAL A 34 -16.36 -1.16 -2.57
N ASP A 35 -16.70 -0.28 -3.52
CA ASP A 35 -18.07 0.12 -3.76
C ASP A 35 -18.86 -1.13 -4.23
N PRO A 36 -19.91 -1.55 -3.50
CA PRO A 36 -20.62 -2.79 -3.82
C PRO A 36 -21.49 -2.69 -5.09
N VAL A 37 -21.72 -1.48 -5.61
CA VAL A 37 -22.52 -1.22 -6.81
C VAL A 37 -21.63 -1.16 -8.05
N THR A 38 -20.52 -0.42 -8.00
CA THR A 38 -19.64 -0.26 -9.16
C THR A 38 -18.49 -1.26 -9.20
N GLY A 39 -18.16 -1.86 -8.05
CA GLY A 39 -16.95 -2.67 -7.90
C GLY A 39 -15.66 -1.84 -7.83
N ASP A 40 -15.78 -0.50 -7.84
CA ASP A 40 -14.62 0.39 -7.81
C ASP A 40 -14.00 0.45 -6.41
N HIS A 41 -12.71 0.75 -6.37
CA HIS A 41 -12.00 0.94 -5.12
C HIS A 41 -12.21 2.36 -4.60
N VAL A 42 -12.73 2.49 -3.38
CA VAL A 42 -12.93 3.76 -2.69
C VAL A 42 -11.79 3.99 -1.71
N ILE A 43 -11.12 5.14 -1.85
CA ILE A 43 -9.95 5.52 -1.08
C ILE A 43 -10.22 5.48 0.43
N GLY A 44 -9.36 4.78 1.17
CA GLY A 44 -9.47 4.59 2.62
C GLY A 44 -8.16 4.21 3.30
N THR A 45 -8.26 4.03 4.62
CA THR A 45 -7.12 3.62 5.46
C THR A 45 -7.48 2.36 6.23
N LEU A 46 -6.60 1.36 6.20
CA LEU A 46 -6.63 0.21 7.10
C LEU A 46 -5.51 0.35 8.13
N THR A 47 -5.90 0.37 9.40
CA THR A 47 -4.95 0.37 10.53
C THR A 47 -4.91 -1.00 11.20
N VAL A 48 -3.72 -1.56 11.36
CA VAL A 48 -3.46 -2.80 12.10
C VAL A 48 -2.70 -2.43 13.38
N GLY A 49 -3.27 -2.77 14.54
CA GLY A 49 -2.73 -2.41 15.86
C GLY A 49 -3.02 -0.99 16.30
N SER A 50 -2.28 -0.55 17.33
CA SER A 50 -2.39 0.79 17.91
C SER A 50 -1.07 1.19 18.58
N GLY A 51 -0.96 2.44 19.06
CA GLY A 51 0.22 2.88 19.84
C GLY A 51 0.48 2.05 21.12
N ALA A 52 -0.54 1.36 21.65
CA ALA A 52 -0.40 0.47 22.81
C ALA A 52 -0.22 -1.01 22.44
N GLN A 53 -0.44 -1.39 21.17
CA GLN A 53 -0.47 -2.78 20.72
C GLN A 53 0.30 -2.93 19.42
N ALA A 54 1.45 -3.60 19.50
CA ALA A 54 2.27 -3.91 18.35
C ALA A 54 1.71 -5.13 17.60
N ASN A 55 1.00 -4.90 16.49
CA ASN A 55 0.46 -5.94 15.61
C ASN A 55 1.16 -5.90 14.24
N ASN A 56 1.42 -7.09 13.69
CA ASN A 56 2.18 -7.29 12.48
C ASN A 56 1.28 -7.56 11.27
N VAL A 57 1.83 -7.27 10.09
CA VAL A 57 1.27 -7.68 8.79
C VAL A 57 2.32 -8.50 8.05
N THR A 58 1.95 -9.71 7.63
CA THR A 58 2.81 -10.60 6.86
C THR A 58 2.18 -10.90 5.50
N PHE A 59 2.85 -10.46 4.45
CA PHE A 59 2.61 -10.90 3.08
C PHE A 59 3.38 -12.21 2.86
N GLY A 60 2.64 -13.26 2.52
CA GLY A 60 3.15 -14.57 2.17
C GLY A 60 2.85 -14.88 0.71
N ALA A 61 3.47 -15.94 0.19
CA ALA A 61 3.54 -16.21 -1.24
C ALA A 61 2.23 -15.97 -2.01
N ASN A 62 2.36 -15.35 -3.19
CA ASN A 62 1.27 -14.96 -4.09
C ASN A 62 0.26 -14.02 -3.40
N SER A 63 0.74 -13.04 -2.64
CA SER A 63 -0.12 -12.00 -2.06
C SER A 63 0.06 -10.66 -2.77
N ALA A 64 -0.90 -9.76 -2.60
CA ALA A 64 -0.82 -8.42 -3.17
C ALA A 64 -1.31 -7.35 -2.19
N LEU A 65 -0.60 -6.22 -2.14
CA LEU A 65 -1.09 -4.97 -1.60
C LEU A 65 -1.66 -4.13 -2.75
N LYS A 66 -2.96 -3.81 -2.72
CA LYS A 66 -3.61 -2.96 -3.71
C LYS A 66 -3.82 -1.55 -3.15
N ILE A 67 -3.29 -0.55 -3.83
CA ILE A 67 -3.42 0.87 -3.48
C ILE A 67 -4.09 1.63 -4.63
N GLY A 68 -5.31 2.12 -4.39
CA GLY A 68 -6.04 2.98 -5.31
C GLY A 68 -5.65 4.45 -5.17
N PHE A 69 -5.84 5.21 -6.24
CA PHE A 69 -5.71 6.66 -6.26
C PHE A 69 -6.97 7.30 -6.88
N ASP A 70 -7.41 8.41 -6.29
CA ASP A 70 -8.40 9.28 -6.93
C ASP A 70 -7.74 10.35 -7.81
N THR A 71 -8.57 11.09 -8.55
CA THR A 71 -8.12 12.16 -9.45
C THR A 71 -7.50 13.36 -8.73
N ASN A 72 -7.66 13.46 -7.41
CA ASN A 72 -7.06 14.51 -6.59
C ASN A 72 -5.69 14.10 -6.02
N GLY A 73 -5.30 12.82 -6.20
CA GLY A 73 -4.10 12.23 -5.63
C GLY A 73 -4.29 11.70 -4.20
N ASN A 74 -5.53 11.60 -3.70
CA ASN A 74 -5.76 10.83 -2.48
C ASN A 74 -5.53 9.35 -2.80
N CYS A 75 -4.85 8.64 -1.91
CA CYS A 75 -4.53 7.23 -2.08
C CYS A 75 -4.86 6.42 -0.83
N ASP A 76 -5.06 5.12 -1.04
CA ASP A 76 -5.21 4.18 0.06
C ASP A 76 -3.97 4.11 0.94
N LYS A 77 -4.17 3.82 2.23
CA LYS A 77 -3.08 3.75 3.20
C LYS A 77 -3.19 2.52 4.07
N LEU A 78 -2.11 1.74 4.13
CA LEU A 78 -1.94 0.69 5.13
C LEU A 78 -1.08 1.22 6.29
N ALA A 79 -1.65 1.30 7.49
CA ALA A 79 -0.92 1.69 8.70
C ALA A 79 -0.73 0.47 9.61
N VAL A 80 0.51 0.05 9.84
CA VAL A 80 0.84 -1.10 10.69
C VAL A 80 1.56 -0.63 11.94
N ASN A 81 0.91 -0.70 13.08
CA ASN A 81 1.57 -0.44 14.36
C ASN A 81 2.32 -1.70 14.77
N GLY A 82 3.43 -2.02 14.10
CA GLY A 82 4.21 -3.24 14.28
C GLY A 82 5.09 -3.51 13.07
N THR A 83 5.43 -4.78 12.85
CA THR A 83 6.31 -5.20 11.77
C THR A 83 5.53 -5.48 10.49
N LEU A 84 6.03 -4.97 9.36
CA LEU A 84 5.63 -5.39 8.02
C LEU A 84 6.64 -6.41 7.46
N SER A 85 6.17 -7.56 7.01
CA SER A 85 6.97 -8.64 6.40
C SER A 85 6.55 -8.85 4.95
N LEU A 86 7.55 -8.88 4.06
CA LEU A 86 7.44 -9.01 2.60
C LEU A 86 8.39 -10.14 2.14
N ASP A 87 8.19 -11.33 2.68
CA ASP A 87 9.22 -12.38 2.65
C ASP A 87 9.18 -13.22 1.37
N ALA A 88 8.12 -13.14 0.58
CA ALA A 88 7.98 -13.94 -0.63
C ALA A 88 8.19 -13.12 -1.91
N ALA A 89 9.07 -13.62 -2.78
CA ALA A 89 9.38 -13.06 -4.09
C ALA A 89 8.17 -12.99 -5.08
N THR A 90 7.05 -13.58 -4.69
CA THR A 90 5.82 -13.61 -5.48
C THR A 90 4.81 -12.56 -5.02
N ASP A 91 5.15 -11.81 -3.98
CA ASP A 91 4.31 -10.74 -3.45
C ASP A 91 4.37 -9.53 -4.38
N LYS A 92 3.23 -8.85 -4.48
CA LYS A 92 3.06 -7.75 -5.43
C LYS A 92 2.54 -6.48 -4.78
N LEU A 93 2.99 -5.35 -5.31
CA LEU A 93 2.35 -4.05 -5.11
C LEU A 93 1.56 -3.69 -6.37
N VAL A 94 0.27 -3.41 -6.21
CA VAL A 94 -0.62 -3.02 -7.32
C VAL A 94 -1.06 -1.57 -7.11
N LEU A 95 -0.64 -0.67 -8.00
CA LEU A 95 -1.08 0.72 -7.99
C LEU A 95 -2.24 0.91 -8.98
N ASP A 96 -3.44 1.09 -8.45
CA ASP A 96 -4.66 1.30 -9.23
C ASP A 96 -4.92 2.79 -9.42
N ILE A 97 -4.28 3.35 -10.44
CA ILE A 97 -4.33 4.77 -10.77
C ILE A 97 -5.09 4.92 -12.09
N ALA A 98 -6.27 5.56 -12.04
CA ALA A 98 -7.16 5.69 -13.20
C ALA A 98 -6.55 6.55 -14.31
N ASP A 99 -5.97 7.71 -13.97
CA ASP A 99 -5.19 8.54 -14.89
C ASP A 99 -3.89 8.95 -14.24
N TYR A 100 -2.83 8.29 -14.68
CA TYR A 100 -1.51 8.45 -14.13
C TYR A 100 -0.78 9.69 -14.67
N ALA A 101 -1.19 10.21 -15.82
CA ALA A 101 -0.72 11.50 -16.31
C ALA A 101 -1.38 12.66 -15.52
N ALA A 102 -2.56 12.46 -14.93
CA ALA A 102 -3.21 13.47 -14.10
C ALA A 102 -2.62 13.57 -12.67
N LEU A 103 -1.84 12.58 -12.23
CA LEU A 103 -1.28 12.58 -10.88
C LEU A 103 -0.29 13.74 -10.71
N LYS A 104 -0.46 14.50 -9.63
CA LYS A 104 0.37 15.67 -9.34
C LYS A 104 1.74 15.23 -8.83
N ALA A 105 2.75 16.05 -9.07
CA ALA A 105 4.06 15.84 -8.46
C ALA A 105 3.96 15.92 -6.94
N GLY A 106 4.67 15.04 -6.24
CA GLY A 106 4.62 14.93 -4.79
C GLY A 106 4.92 13.52 -4.29
N THR A 107 4.89 13.37 -2.96
CA THR A 107 5.08 12.10 -2.28
C THR A 107 3.77 11.58 -1.74
N TYR A 108 3.44 10.34 -2.08
CA TYR A 108 2.24 9.64 -1.65
C TYR A 108 2.63 8.47 -0.76
N THR A 109 2.32 8.55 0.54
CA THR A 109 2.58 7.46 1.48
C THR A 109 1.55 6.34 1.28
N LEU A 110 2.02 5.16 0.88
CA LEU A 110 1.18 3.99 0.61
C LEU A 110 1.03 3.11 1.85
N ALA A 111 2.12 2.95 2.58
CA ALA A 111 2.14 2.20 3.82
C ALA A 111 3.07 2.84 4.86
N THR A 112 2.68 2.74 6.13
CA THR A 112 3.53 3.06 7.28
C THR A 112 3.61 1.86 8.22
N PHE A 113 4.78 1.67 8.84
CA PHE A 113 5.01 0.60 9.81
C PHE A 113 6.07 0.98 10.84
N THR A 114 6.13 0.25 11.96
CA THR A 114 7.16 0.46 12.98
C THR A 114 8.52 -0.05 12.51
N ALA A 115 8.54 -1.18 11.80
CA ALA A 115 9.76 -1.76 11.23
C ALA A 115 9.47 -2.70 10.04
N LEU A 116 10.42 -2.86 9.12
CA LEU A 116 10.47 -4.00 8.21
C LEU A 116 11.03 -5.24 8.92
N ALA A 117 10.45 -6.41 8.67
CA ALA A 117 10.93 -7.68 9.22
C ALA A 117 12.38 -7.95 8.81
N THR A 118 12.70 -7.67 7.54
CA THR A 118 14.05 -7.75 6.99
C THR A 118 14.37 -6.43 6.28
N PRO A 119 15.37 -5.65 6.74
CA PRO A 119 15.73 -4.40 6.08
C PRO A 119 16.09 -4.59 4.61
N GLY A 120 15.56 -3.74 3.74
CA GLY A 120 15.84 -3.75 2.30
C GLY A 120 14.93 -4.67 1.47
N THR A 121 14.00 -5.42 2.08
CA THR A 121 12.98 -6.15 1.32
C THR A 121 12.00 -5.21 0.64
N VAL A 122 11.62 -5.54 -0.59
CA VAL A 122 10.68 -4.78 -1.42
C VAL A 122 9.66 -5.74 -2.05
N PHE A 123 8.58 -5.21 -2.61
CA PHE A 123 7.75 -6.02 -3.51
C PHE A 123 8.52 -6.27 -4.81
N ASP A 124 8.72 -7.55 -5.15
CA ASP A 124 9.46 -7.97 -6.35
C ASP A 124 8.74 -7.56 -7.64
N VAL A 125 7.40 -7.52 -7.59
CA VAL A 125 6.58 -7.08 -8.71
C VAL A 125 5.78 -5.85 -8.31
N VAL A 126 5.94 -4.80 -9.09
CA VAL A 126 5.15 -3.57 -8.98
C VAL A 126 4.35 -3.40 -10.26
N GLU A 127 3.03 -3.53 -10.15
CA GLU A 127 2.13 -3.33 -11.27
C GLU A 127 1.80 -1.83 -11.40
N LYS A 128 2.25 -1.25 -12.53
CA LYS A 128 2.16 0.15 -12.99
C LYS A 128 3.04 1.19 -12.28
N PRO A 129 4.23 1.47 -12.83
CA PRO A 129 4.85 2.79 -12.70
C PRO A 129 5.37 3.33 -14.05
N THR A 130 4.93 4.52 -14.48
CA THR A 130 5.46 5.23 -15.68
C THR A 130 5.91 6.70 -15.44
N SER A 131 5.78 7.27 -14.24
CA SER A 131 5.86 8.73 -13.95
C SER A 131 6.39 9.05 -12.55
N GLY A 132 6.76 8.01 -11.79
CA GLY A 132 7.34 8.17 -10.46
C GLY A 132 8.15 6.96 -10.04
N THR A 133 8.73 7.06 -8.85
CA THR A 133 9.61 6.06 -8.24
C THR A 133 9.07 5.62 -6.90
N LEU A 134 9.17 4.33 -6.59
CA LEU A 134 8.91 3.84 -5.24
C LEU A 134 10.14 4.02 -4.36
N GLN A 135 9.91 4.45 -3.13
CA GLN A 135 10.90 4.54 -2.08
C GLN A 135 10.48 3.65 -0.92
N TYR A 136 11.40 2.78 -0.51
CA TYR A 136 11.24 1.88 0.62
C TYR A 136 12.18 2.35 1.71
N THR A 137 11.64 2.59 2.91
CA THR A 137 12.42 2.97 4.09
C THR A 137 12.24 1.94 5.20
N ALA A 138 12.90 2.14 6.33
CA ALA A 138 12.72 1.30 7.51
C ALA A 138 11.31 1.39 8.12
N THR A 139 10.49 2.40 7.74
CA THR A 139 9.18 2.68 8.35
C THR A 139 8.07 3.05 7.35
N SER A 140 8.37 3.14 6.05
CA SER A 140 7.38 3.53 5.03
C SER A 140 7.62 2.90 3.66
N ILE A 141 6.54 2.83 2.89
CA ILE A 141 6.57 2.68 1.43
C ILE A 141 5.91 3.93 0.84
N GLU A 142 6.64 4.62 -0.01
CA GLU A 142 6.24 5.89 -0.60
C GLU A 142 6.32 5.83 -2.12
N TYR A 143 5.36 6.47 -2.78
CA TYR A 143 5.37 6.67 -4.21
C TYR A 143 5.63 8.15 -4.53
N VAL A 144 6.76 8.42 -5.17
CA VAL A 144 7.23 9.78 -5.47
C VAL A 144 7.00 10.07 -6.94
N VAL A 145 6.07 10.99 -7.24
CA VAL A 145 5.78 11.48 -8.59
C VAL A 145 6.65 12.70 -8.85
N HIS A 146 7.45 12.64 -9.91
CA HIS A 146 8.35 13.73 -10.28
C HIS A 146 7.59 14.79 -11.10
N PRO A 147 7.99 16.08 -11.02
CA PRO A 147 7.45 17.11 -11.90
C PRO A 147 7.63 16.73 -13.37
N LYS A 148 6.60 16.93 -14.17
CA LYS A 148 6.70 16.81 -15.63
C LYS A 148 7.68 17.87 -16.12
N THR A 149 8.86 17.46 -16.61
CA THR A 149 9.76 18.39 -17.27
C THR A 149 9.14 18.81 -18.61
N THR A 150 8.88 20.10 -18.76
CA THR A 150 8.48 20.64 -20.06
C THR A 150 9.75 20.80 -20.88
N VAL A 151 9.97 19.95 -21.88
CA VAL A 151 11.05 20.17 -22.85
C VAL A 151 10.60 21.30 -23.77
N LEU A 152 11.10 22.52 -23.54
CA LEU A 152 11.02 23.57 -24.56
C LEU A 152 12.02 23.22 -25.67
N VAL A 153 11.51 22.71 -26.79
CA VAL A 153 12.28 22.73 -28.04
C VAL A 153 12.18 24.14 -28.60
N VAL A 154 13.21 24.95 -28.38
CA VAL A 154 13.37 26.21 -29.10
C VAL A 154 13.78 25.85 -30.53
N LYS A 155 12.91 26.18 -31.49
CA LYS A 155 13.23 26.12 -32.92
C LYS A 155 13.94 27.39 -33.35
#